data_AF-A0A3C0DW09-F1
#
_entry.id   AF-A0A3C0DW09-F1
#
_cell.length_a   1.000
_cell.length_b   1.000
_cell.length_c   1.000
_cell.angle_alpha   90.00
_cell.angle_beta   90.00
_cell.angle_gamma   90.00
#
_symmetry.space_group_name_H-M   'P 1'
#
loop_
_entity.id
_entity.type
_entity.pdbx_description
1 polymer ?
#
loop_
_entity_poly.entity_id
_entity_poly.type
_entity_poly.pdbx_seq_one_letter_code
_entity_poly.pdbx_strand_id
1 'polypeptide(L)'
;MTASILCVVPSLRRQRSFLVNLLSMHRFFVPPEECQNDPIYLPKGEARHARSVLRLREGDRVIVLNGAGKELLCQVKDVRNNCTSLKLIQENTILPLPF
;
A
#
# COMPACT_ATOMS: atom_id res chain seq x y z
N MET A 1 -23.34 -21.47 30.29
CA MET A 1 -22.04 -20.77 30.32
C MET A 1 -21.74 -20.28 28.90
N THR A 2 -22.45 -19.29 28.36
CA THR A 2 -22.24 -17.82 28.47
C THR A 2 -20.84 -17.35 28.05
N ALA A 3 -20.75 -16.76 26.85
CA ALA A 3 -19.97 -15.58 26.43
C ALA A 3 -19.80 -15.65 24.90
N SER A 4 -20.66 -15.01 24.09
CA SER A 4 -20.53 -13.60 23.68
C SER A 4 -19.15 -13.26 23.10
N ILE A 5 -18.98 -13.43 21.78
CA ILE A 5 -18.14 -12.55 20.96
C ILE A 5 -18.94 -12.23 19.69
N LEU A 6 -19.89 -11.32 19.87
CA LEU A 6 -20.21 -10.32 18.86
C LEU A 6 -19.01 -9.36 18.77
N CYS A 7 -18.89 -8.62 17.66
CA CYS A 7 -17.93 -7.52 17.38
C CYS A 7 -16.58 -8.02 16.80
N VAL A 8 -16.11 -7.66 15.60
CA VAL A 8 -16.34 -6.49 14.75
C VAL A 8 -16.05 -6.92 13.30
N VAL A 9 -17.05 -6.97 12.42
CA VAL A 9 -16.83 -6.81 10.98
C VAL A 9 -16.96 -5.32 10.68
N PRO A 10 -15.87 -4.56 10.50
CA PRO A 10 -16.00 -3.17 10.14
C PRO A 10 -16.29 -3.11 8.65
N SER A 11 -17.55 -2.84 8.34
CA SER A 11 -17.91 -1.89 7.29
C SER A 11 -17.31 -2.14 5.88
N LEU A 12 -17.84 -3.16 5.21
CA LEU A 12 -17.77 -3.34 3.75
C LEU A 12 -18.35 -2.15 2.93
N ARG A 13 -18.92 -1.12 3.58
CA ARG A 13 -19.50 0.06 2.92
C ARG A 13 -18.47 1.06 2.38
N ARG A 14 -17.18 0.92 2.74
CA ARG A 14 -16.10 1.83 2.28
C ARG A 14 -15.18 1.19 1.23
N GLN A 15 -15.51 0.03 0.67
CA GLN A 15 -14.69 -0.60 -0.39
C GLN A 15 -14.96 -0.06 -1.79
N ARG A 16 -16.18 0.43 -2.07
CA ARG A 16 -16.56 0.84 -3.43
C ARG A 16 -15.78 2.06 -3.95
N SER A 17 -15.41 2.99 -3.09
CA SER A 17 -14.65 4.20 -3.48
C SER A 17 -13.14 3.93 -3.65
N PHE A 18 -12.61 2.90 -2.98
CA PHE A 18 -11.21 2.47 -3.13
C PHE A 18 -11.01 1.78 -4.48
N LEU A 19 -11.95 0.92 -4.90
CA LEU A 19 -11.84 0.13 -6.12
C LEU A 19 -11.78 0.97 -7.42
N VAL A 20 -12.43 2.14 -7.46
CA VAL A 20 -12.45 2.98 -8.69
C VAL A 20 -11.17 3.82 -8.86
N ASN A 21 -10.49 4.18 -7.75
CA ASN A 21 -9.19 4.89 -7.81
C ASN A 21 -8.01 3.90 -7.94
N LEU A 22 -8.22 2.62 -7.62
CA LEU A 22 -7.23 1.54 -7.74
C LEU A 22 -6.73 1.31 -9.18
N LEU A 23 -7.48 1.72 -10.20
CA LEU A 23 -7.13 1.54 -11.62
C LEU A 23 -6.09 2.55 -12.13
N SER A 24 -5.86 3.65 -11.39
CA SER A 24 -4.90 4.70 -11.78
C SER A 24 -3.77 4.90 -10.77
N MET A 25 -3.82 4.27 -9.60
CA MET A 25 -2.75 4.34 -8.61
C MET A 25 -1.66 3.30 -8.92
N HIS A 26 -0.42 3.75 -9.03
CA HIS A 26 0.71 2.87 -9.32
C HIS A 26 0.98 1.89 -8.19
N ARG A 27 1.14 0.63 -8.55
CA ARG A 27 1.37 -0.48 -7.63
C ARG A 27 2.84 -0.89 -7.71
N PHE A 28 3.50 -0.93 -6.57
CA PHE A 28 4.88 -1.37 -6.43
C PHE A 28 4.91 -2.63 -5.58
N PHE A 29 5.76 -3.58 -5.97
CA PHE A 29 6.04 -4.74 -5.14
C PHE A 29 7.25 -4.42 -4.25
N VAL A 30 7.10 -4.59 -2.95
CA VAL A 30 8.18 -4.45 -1.98
C VAL A 30 8.11 -5.67 -1.05
N PRO A 31 9.21 -6.39 -0.80
CA PRO A 31 9.18 -7.55 0.08
C PRO A 31 8.75 -7.16 1.50
N PRO A 32 8.13 -8.07 2.25
CA PRO A 32 7.58 -7.77 3.57
C PRO A 32 8.67 -7.36 4.58
N GLU A 33 9.93 -7.77 4.36
CA GLU A 33 11.10 -7.38 5.15
C GLU A 33 11.38 -5.87 5.08
N GLU A 34 11.15 -5.27 3.90
CA GLU A 34 11.39 -3.84 3.65
C GLU A 34 10.13 -2.98 3.92
N CYS A 35 8.97 -3.62 4.08
CA CYS A 35 7.69 -2.95 4.35
C CYS A 35 7.41 -2.69 5.84
N GLN A 36 8.22 -3.23 6.75
CA GLN A 36 7.98 -3.12 8.20
C GLN A 36 8.41 -1.78 8.80
N ASN A 37 9.22 -0.99 8.08
CA ASN A 37 9.68 0.32 8.52
C ASN A 37 8.83 1.45 7.90
N ASP A 38 8.43 2.43 8.71
CA ASP A 38 7.89 3.71 8.23
C ASP A 38 8.97 4.80 8.45
N PRO A 39 9.51 5.42 7.40
CA PRO A 39 9.10 5.34 6.00
C PRO A 39 9.58 4.07 5.27
N ILE A 40 8.73 3.58 4.36
CA ILE A 40 9.04 2.47 3.44
C ILE A 40 9.89 3.05 2.30
N TYR A 41 10.93 2.32 1.89
CA TYR A 41 11.79 2.73 0.78
C TYR A 41 11.53 1.88 -0.46
N LEU A 42 11.35 2.52 -1.61
CA LEU A 42 11.34 1.79 -2.88
C LEU A 42 12.77 1.40 -3.25
N PRO A 43 12.99 0.16 -3.74
CA PRO A 43 14.29 -0.26 -4.23
C PRO A 43 14.69 0.60 -5.45
N LYS A 44 16.00 0.70 -5.69
CA LYS A 44 16.58 1.63 -6.69
C LYS A 44 15.99 1.47 -8.10
N GLY A 45 15.65 0.24 -8.51
CA GLY A 45 15.01 -0.03 -9.79
C GLY A 45 13.62 0.62 -9.89
N GLU A 46 12.83 0.48 -8.83
CA GLU A 46 11.48 1.03 -8.74
C GLU A 46 11.49 2.55 -8.55
N ALA A 47 12.45 3.12 -7.81
CA ALA A 47 12.60 4.57 -7.67
C ALA A 47 12.84 5.28 -9.02
N ARG A 48 13.65 4.67 -9.91
CA ARG A 48 13.86 5.18 -11.27
C ARG A 48 12.59 5.06 -12.11
N HIS A 49 11.85 3.97 -11.99
CA HIS A 49 10.60 3.77 -12.72
C HIS A 49 9.50 4.74 -12.26
N ALA A 50 9.31 4.86 -10.95
CA ALA A 50 8.47 5.84 -10.26
C ALA A 50 8.69 7.28 -10.76
N ARG A 51 9.95 7.70 -10.89
CA ARG A 51 10.27 9.05 -11.34
C ARG A 51 10.20 9.22 -12.86
N SER A 52 10.88 8.35 -13.62
CA SER A 52 11.08 8.56 -15.05
C SER A 52 9.88 8.17 -15.90
N VAL A 53 9.14 7.14 -15.49
CA VAL A 53 8.00 6.61 -16.23
C VAL A 53 6.70 7.14 -15.64
N LEU A 54 6.56 7.06 -14.31
CA LEU A 54 5.31 7.40 -13.63
C LEU A 54 5.23 8.86 -13.20
N ARG A 55 6.36 9.60 -13.21
CA ARG A 55 6.48 11.01 -12.85
C ARG A 55 5.88 11.34 -11.47
N LEU A 56 6.02 10.40 -10.53
CA LEU A 56 5.56 10.58 -9.16
C LEU A 56 6.22 11.80 -8.52
N ARG A 57 5.42 12.54 -7.78
CA ARG A 57 5.82 13.72 -7.00
C ARG A 57 5.55 13.48 -5.52
N GLU A 58 6.20 14.28 -4.69
CA GLU A 58 5.85 14.35 -3.28
C GLU A 58 4.37 14.65 -3.11
N GLY A 59 3.71 13.94 -2.20
CA GLY A 59 2.27 14.01 -1.98
C GLY A 59 1.45 13.02 -2.80
N ASP A 60 2.00 12.45 -3.88
CA ASP A 60 1.31 11.43 -4.67
C ASP A 60 1.08 10.16 -3.85
N ARG A 61 0.05 9.42 -4.21
CA ARG A 61 -0.35 8.21 -3.50
C ARG A 61 -0.10 6.98 -4.36
N VAL A 62 0.47 5.95 -3.75
CA VAL A 62 0.84 4.69 -4.38
C VAL A 62 0.40 3.52 -3.52
N ILE A 63 0.28 2.34 -4.13
CA ILE A 63 -0.03 1.11 -3.43
C ILE A 63 1.23 0.25 -3.39
N VAL A 64 1.64 -0.18 -2.21
CA VAL A 64 2.72 -1.15 -2.03
C VAL A 64 2.09 -2.51 -1.72
N LEU A 65 2.43 -3.50 -2.52
CA LEU A 65 2.02 -4.89 -2.35
C LEU A 65 3.16 -5.65 -1.70
N ASN A 66 2.91 -6.24 -0.52
CA ASN A 66 3.96 -6.93 0.24
C ASN A 66 4.11 -8.43 -0.09
N GLY A 67 3.29 -8.96 -0.99
CA GLY A 67 3.28 -10.39 -1.35
C GLY A 67 2.69 -11.33 -0.29
N ALA A 68 2.43 -10.86 0.93
CA ALA A 68 1.86 -11.63 2.04
C ALA A 68 0.35 -11.40 2.20
N GLY A 69 -0.34 -11.03 1.11
CA GLY A 69 -1.77 -10.71 1.13
C GLY A 69 -2.10 -9.37 1.78
N LYS A 70 -1.13 -8.44 1.90
CA LYS A 70 -1.38 -7.08 2.39
C LYS A 70 -1.09 -6.04 1.30
N GLU A 71 -1.94 -5.03 1.28
CA GLU A 71 -1.78 -3.83 0.47
C GLU A 71 -1.60 -2.63 1.39
N LEU A 72 -0.59 -1.83 1.10
CA LEU A 72 -0.22 -0.66 1.87
C LEU A 72 -0.47 0.56 0.98
N LEU A 73 -1.45 1.37 1.34
CA LEU A 73 -1.62 2.70 0.74
C LEU A 73 -0.56 3.61 1.35
N CYS A 74 0.35 4.09 0.51
CA CYS A 74 1.43 4.96 0.92
C CYS A 74 1.36 6.30 0.17
N GLN A 75 1.90 7.33 0.79
CA GLN A 75 2.12 8.63 0.15
C GLN A 75 3.61 8.88 -0.02
N VAL A 76 3.98 9.36 -1.19
CA VAL A 76 5.35 9.74 -1.54
C VAL A 76 5.75 10.93 -0.67
N LYS A 77 6.80 10.74 0.13
CA LYS A 77 7.35 11.78 1.00
C LYS A 77 8.51 12.53 0.32
N ASP A 78 9.37 11.82 -0.39
CA ASP A 78 10.52 12.38 -1.12
C ASP A 78 10.88 11.44 -2.28
N VAL A 79 11.20 12.02 -3.45
CA VAL A 79 11.62 11.31 -4.66
C VAL A 79 13.03 11.76 -5.06
N ARG A 80 14.04 10.98 -4.68
CA ARG A 80 15.45 11.22 -5.08
C ARG A 80 15.86 10.28 -6.20
N ASN A 81 16.99 10.60 -6.86
CA ASN A 81 17.55 9.80 -7.96
C ASN A 81 17.64 8.29 -7.67
N ASN A 82 17.97 7.92 -6.43
CA ASN A 82 18.25 6.54 -6.04
C ASN A 82 17.35 6.01 -4.91
N CYS A 83 16.48 6.86 -4.35
CA CYS A 83 15.72 6.53 -3.16
C CYS A 83 14.39 7.29 -3.21
N THR A 84 13.28 6.56 -3.17
CA THR A 84 11.95 7.13 -3.01
C THR A 84 11.42 6.68 -1.66
N SER A 85 11.10 7.65 -0.80
CA SER A 85 10.57 7.38 0.53
C SER A 85 9.05 7.52 0.52
N LEU A 86 8.40 6.54 1.13
CA LEU A 86 6.97 6.40 1.18
C LEU A 86 6.53 6.39 2.65
N LYS A 87 5.52 7.18 2.97
CA LYS A 87 4.88 7.17 4.28
C LYS A 87 3.65 6.28 4.22
N LEU A 88 3.53 5.34 5.16
CA LEU A 88 2.33 4.51 5.25
C LEU A 88 1.12 5.37 5.69
N ILE A 89 0.03 5.34 4.92
CA ILE A 89 -1.23 5.99 5.26
C ILE A 89 -2.22 4.96 5.80
N GLN A 90 -2.35 3.82 5.13
CA GLN A 90 -3.34 2.81 5.47
C GLN A 90 -2.87 1.43 5.04
N GLU A 91 -3.07 0.43 5.89
CA GLU A 91 -2.85 -0.98 5.58
C GLU A 91 -4.21 -1.67 5.33
N ASN A 92 -4.27 -2.52 4.33
CA ASN A 92 -5.41 -3.32 3.96
C ASN A 92 -5.00 -4.80 3.82
N THR A 93 -5.60 -5.67 4.62
CA THR A 93 -5.38 -7.12 4.53
C THR A 93 -6.39 -7.71 3.56
N ILE A 94 -5.90 -8.37 2.52
CA ILE A 94 -6.72 -9.17 1.62
C ILE A 94 -6.85 -10.55 2.25
N LEU A 95 -8.08 -10.89 2.65
CA LEU A 95 -8.36 -12.24 3.11
C LEU A 95 -8.21 -13.21 1.94
N PRO A 96 -7.52 -14.35 2.11
CA PRO A 96 -7.49 -15.38 1.09
C PRO A 96 -8.92 -15.82 0.80
N LEU A 97 -9.21 -16.07 -0.48
CA LEU A 97 -10.51 -16.59 -0.88
C LEU A 97 -10.75 -17.91 -0.14
N PRO A 98 -11.92 -18.11 0.47
CA PRO A 98 -12.25 -19.39 1.10
C PRO A 98 -12.45 -20.41 -0.03
N PHE A 99 -11.54 -21.38 -0.11
CA PHE A 99 -11.72 -22.60 -0.90
C PHE A 99 -11.66 -23.80 0.03
#